data_AF-A0A2E0RVK9-F1
#
_entry.id   AF-A0A2E0RVK9-F1
#
_cell.length_a   1.000
_cell.length_b   1.000
_cell.length_c   1.000
_cell.angle_alpha   90.00
_cell.angle_beta   90.00
_cell.angle_gamma   90.00
#
_symmetry.space_group_name_H-M   'P 1'
#
loop_
_entity.id
_entity.type
_entity.pdbx_description
1 polymer ?
#
loop_
_entity_poly.entity_id
_entity_poly.type
_entity_poly.pdbx_seq_one_letter_code
_entity_poly.pdbx_strand_id
1 'polypeptide(L)'
;MVTPRSRFGTLAVAAGLMLAACSGGDGTDLAEVEPDATSATTPTTPITHDSESDRPTGTATASADGGATDDSEGSEAVVTEVTAGGDSIVVDETGVPGLDDDDVFCRSWSRFGGSFQVVAVNAAFGASDDLRFATLEVVAAPTTASAYAEMSQAWPDDLADESDAALDDVYGPFARRLAAARTALVDAGATPADLEAIDTAWLEALATRRPDDPEVVIDLSDELWALVDEATPAYLDEVGPWVDDDSLVTATDIPETNAYLADNCPDQGVLAGQEVDESS
;
A
#
# COMPACT_ATOMS: atom_id res chain seq x y z
N MET A 1 20.96 13.00 -23.30
CA MET A 1 20.01 13.76 -22.45
C MET A 1 18.63 13.40 -22.93
N VAL A 2 18.06 12.35 -22.35
CA VAL A 2 16.63 12.05 -22.46
C VAL A 2 15.95 13.06 -21.53
N THR A 3 14.88 13.70 -21.99
CA THR A 3 14.10 14.63 -21.15
C THR A 3 13.03 13.79 -20.47
N PRO A 4 12.94 13.79 -19.12
CA PRO A 4 11.90 13.06 -18.42
C PRO A 4 10.54 13.56 -18.91
N ARG A 5 9.65 12.62 -19.27
CA ARG A 5 8.32 12.92 -19.80
C ARG A 5 7.26 12.48 -18.80
N SER A 6 6.62 13.44 -18.14
CA SER A 6 5.30 13.22 -17.56
C SER A 6 4.28 13.18 -18.71
N ARG A 7 3.67 12.01 -18.97
CA ARG A 7 2.53 11.89 -19.91
C ARG A 7 1.20 12.35 -19.30
N PHE A 8 1.22 12.82 -18.06
CA PHE A 8 0.07 13.38 -17.37
C PHE A 8 -0.37 14.77 -17.89
N GLY A 9 0.15 15.22 -19.04
CA GLY A 9 -0.28 16.45 -19.71
C GLY A 9 -1.47 16.26 -20.67
N THR A 10 -2.61 16.88 -20.34
CA THR A 10 -3.82 17.17 -21.14
C THR A 10 -3.80 16.68 -22.61
N LEU A 11 -4.52 15.61 -22.95
CA LEU A 11 -4.69 15.18 -24.35
C LEU A 11 -6.13 14.75 -24.67
N ALA A 12 -6.65 15.34 -25.75
CA ALA A 12 -8.02 15.19 -26.22
C ALA A 12 -8.27 13.82 -26.86
N VAL A 13 -9.29 13.12 -26.36
CA VAL A 13 -9.66 11.75 -26.77
C VAL A 13 -10.49 11.75 -28.06
N ALA A 14 -10.04 10.99 -29.06
CA ALA A 14 -10.84 10.56 -30.20
C ALA A 14 -11.22 9.09 -30.00
N ALA A 15 -12.48 8.85 -29.61
CA ALA A 15 -13.02 7.53 -29.33
C ALA A 15 -13.22 6.68 -30.59
N GLY A 16 -12.66 5.47 -30.60
CA GLY A 16 -12.95 4.42 -31.57
C GLY A 16 -13.37 3.14 -30.82
N LEU A 17 -14.66 2.83 -30.86
CA LEU A 17 -15.27 1.66 -30.24
C LEU A 17 -15.02 0.39 -31.08
N MET A 18 -14.54 -0.69 -30.46
CA MET A 18 -14.67 -2.06 -30.98
C MET A 18 -15.02 -3.01 -29.82
N LEU A 19 -16.12 -3.74 -30.00
CA LEU A 19 -16.63 -4.76 -29.08
C LEU A 19 -15.89 -6.10 -29.27
N ALA A 20 -15.49 -6.74 -28.18
CA ALA A 20 -15.25 -8.18 -28.13
C ALA A 20 -15.67 -8.76 -26.76
N ALA A 21 -16.08 -10.02 -26.80
CA ALA A 21 -16.94 -10.69 -25.82
C ALA A 21 -16.15 -11.45 -24.73
N CYS A 22 -16.77 -11.55 -23.55
CA CYS A 22 -16.32 -12.25 -22.35
C CYS A 22 -16.02 -13.75 -22.55
N SER A 23 -15.05 -14.26 -21.81
CA SER A 23 -15.05 -15.65 -21.32
C SER A 23 -14.40 -15.69 -19.94
N GLY A 24 -15.23 -15.72 -18.90
CA GLY A 24 -14.80 -15.82 -17.50
C GLY A 24 -14.14 -17.16 -17.18
N GLY A 25 -13.17 -17.11 -16.27
CA GLY A 25 -12.58 -18.27 -15.62
C GLY A 25 -12.39 -17.95 -14.15
N ASP A 26 -13.09 -18.69 -13.28
CA ASP A 26 -12.93 -18.65 -11.83
C ASP A 26 -11.49 -19.05 -11.45
N GLY A 27 -10.75 -18.14 -10.80
CA GLY A 27 -9.37 -18.34 -10.36
C GLY A 27 -9.25 -18.32 -8.84
N THR A 28 -9.60 -19.42 -8.17
CA THR A 28 -9.15 -19.70 -6.80
C THR A 28 -7.92 -20.60 -6.88
N ASP A 29 -6.71 -20.03 -6.78
CA ASP A 29 -5.52 -20.64 -6.16
C ASP A 29 -4.30 -19.73 -6.36
N LEU A 30 -3.90 -19.01 -5.31
CA LEU A 30 -2.62 -18.24 -5.29
C LEU A 30 -1.64 -18.76 -4.24
N ALA A 31 -1.81 -19.99 -3.78
CA ALA A 31 -0.90 -20.58 -2.81
C ALA A 31 -0.72 -22.08 -3.03
N GLU A 32 -0.05 -22.49 -4.11
CA GLU A 32 0.62 -23.80 -4.15
C GLU A 32 1.67 -23.85 -5.29
N VAL A 33 2.92 -23.52 -4.95
CA VAL A 33 4.09 -23.96 -5.72
C VAL A 33 4.67 -25.16 -4.96
N GLU A 34 4.25 -26.37 -5.33
CA GLU A 34 4.90 -27.60 -4.87
C GLU A 34 5.97 -28.07 -5.88
N PRO A 35 7.16 -28.48 -5.42
CA PRO A 35 8.15 -29.15 -6.24
C PRO A 35 7.88 -30.66 -6.36
N ASP A 36 8.24 -31.18 -7.54
CA ASP A 36 8.22 -32.56 -8.01
C ASP A 36 8.49 -33.65 -6.93
N ALA A 37 7.50 -34.49 -6.65
CA ALA A 37 7.70 -35.77 -5.98
C ALA A 37 6.70 -36.84 -6.49
N THR A 38 7.25 -37.86 -7.14
CA THR A 38 6.58 -39.09 -7.55
C THR A 38 6.21 -39.95 -6.32
N SER A 39 4.93 -40.22 -6.05
CA SER A 39 4.36 -41.58 -5.79
C SER A 39 2.99 -41.60 -5.11
N ALA A 40 2.08 -42.38 -5.71
CA ALA A 40 1.11 -43.31 -5.13
C ALA A 40 0.02 -42.84 -4.14
N THR A 41 -1.21 -42.96 -4.67
CA THR A 41 -2.57 -42.99 -4.13
C THR A 41 -2.81 -43.68 -2.77
N THR A 42 -3.62 -43.07 -1.89
CA THR A 42 -4.75 -43.73 -1.18
C THR A 42 -5.75 -42.68 -0.64
N PRO A 43 -7.08 -42.90 -0.69
CA PRO A 43 -8.07 -41.91 -0.24
C PRO A 43 -8.48 -42.14 1.22
N THR A 44 -8.63 -41.06 2.00
CA THR A 44 -9.26 -41.07 3.33
C THR A 44 -10.38 -40.02 3.40
N THR A 45 -11.52 -40.47 3.91
CA THR A 45 -12.85 -39.86 4.06
C THR A 45 -12.87 -38.59 4.93
N PRO A 46 -13.80 -37.64 4.70
CA PRO A 46 -13.94 -36.44 5.52
C PRO A 46 -14.57 -36.71 6.91
N ILE A 47 -14.08 -35.98 7.92
CA ILE A 47 -14.71 -35.86 9.25
C ILE A 47 -15.40 -34.50 9.30
N THR A 48 -16.72 -34.52 9.48
CA THR A 48 -17.54 -33.38 9.87
C THR A 48 -17.38 -33.09 11.36
N HIS A 49 -17.16 -31.83 11.73
CA HIS A 49 -17.41 -31.32 13.07
C HIS A 49 -18.23 -30.03 13.01
N ASP A 50 -19.52 -30.20 13.32
CA ASP A 50 -20.38 -29.19 13.93
C ASP A 50 -19.80 -28.78 15.28
N SER A 51 -19.80 -27.50 15.61
CA SER A 51 -19.86 -27.03 17.00
C SER A 51 -20.49 -25.64 17.09
N GLU A 52 -21.59 -25.61 17.84
CA GLU A 52 -22.35 -24.48 18.39
C GLU A 52 -21.45 -23.37 18.95
N SER A 53 -21.69 -22.09 18.67
CA SER A 53 -22.72 -21.22 19.27
C SER A 53 -22.66 -21.17 20.80
N ASP A 54 -21.88 -20.23 21.35
CA ASP A 54 -22.17 -19.66 22.66
C ASP A 54 -21.58 -18.24 22.79
N ARG A 55 -22.48 -17.26 22.92
CA ARG A 55 -22.19 -15.84 23.23
C ARG A 55 -22.41 -15.61 24.73
N PRO A 56 -21.44 -15.05 25.48
CA PRO A 56 -21.75 -14.42 26.76
C PRO A 56 -22.08 -12.94 26.57
N THR A 57 -23.24 -12.56 27.12
CA THR A 57 -23.72 -11.18 27.28
C THR A 57 -23.06 -10.58 28.54
N GLY A 58 -22.23 -9.55 28.36
CA GLY A 58 -21.58 -8.80 29.45
C GLY A 58 -22.23 -7.43 29.66
N THR A 59 -22.91 -7.27 30.80
CA THR A 59 -23.67 -6.09 31.20
C THR A 59 -22.76 -4.99 31.73
N ALA A 60 -22.82 -3.79 31.13
CA ALA A 60 -22.14 -2.59 31.62
C ALA A 60 -22.73 -2.12 32.96
N THR A 61 -21.86 -1.84 33.94
CA THR A 61 -22.23 -1.15 35.19
C THR A 61 -21.40 0.12 35.31
N ALA A 62 -22.05 1.28 35.18
CA ALA A 62 -21.47 2.58 35.47
C ALA A 62 -21.49 2.82 36.99
N SER A 63 -20.35 3.23 37.54
CA SER A 63 -20.23 3.78 38.89
C SER A 63 -19.60 5.16 38.79
N ALA A 64 -20.38 6.17 39.16
CA ALA A 64 -19.93 7.53 39.42
C ALA A 64 -20.06 7.79 40.93
N ASP A 65 -18.97 8.23 41.55
CA ASP A 65 -18.90 8.85 42.87
C ASP A 65 -17.62 9.71 42.85
N GLY A 66 -17.68 11.04 42.92
CA GLY A 66 -17.68 11.81 44.19
C GLY A 66 -16.29 11.73 44.83
N GLY A 67 -15.47 12.76 45.02
CA GLY A 67 -15.59 14.21 45.08
C GLY A 67 -14.37 14.74 45.87
N ALA A 68 -14.28 16.07 46.00
CA ALA A 68 -13.43 16.86 46.93
C ALA A 68 -12.04 17.36 46.45
N THR A 69 -12.00 18.68 46.42
CA THR A 69 -10.92 19.68 46.44
C THR A 69 -10.01 19.59 47.67
N ASP A 70 -8.72 19.91 47.52
CA ASP A 70 -8.04 20.99 48.29
C ASP A 70 -6.63 21.31 47.72
N ASP A 71 -6.24 22.57 47.93
CA ASP A 71 -5.04 23.29 47.52
C ASP A 71 -3.74 22.81 48.20
N SER A 72 -2.58 22.97 47.54
CA SER A 72 -1.40 23.66 48.10
C SER A 72 -0.16 23.63 47.19
N GLU A 73 0.24 24.85 46.81
CA GLU A 73 1.59 25.43 46.85
C GLU A 73 2.79 24.72 46.20
N GLY A 74 3.29 25.38 45.14
CA GLY A 74 4.66 25.90 45.13
C GLY A 74 5.78 24.88 44.97
N SER A 75 6.05 24.47 43.72
CA SER A 75 7.36 23.94 43.35
C SER A 75 7.94 24.82 42.23
N GLU A 76 9.09 25.41 42.53
CA GLU A 76 9.84 26.31 41.67
C GLU A 76 10.22 25.61 40.36
N ALA A 77 9.82 26.21 39.24
CA ALA A 77 10.25 25.79 37.92
C ALA A 77 11.75 26.05 37.78
N VAL A 78 12.56 25.01 37.95
CA VAL A 78 13.93 25.00 37.44
C VAL A 78 13.84 24.91 35.93
N VAL A 79 13.89 26.07 35.26
CA VAL A 79 14.13 26.16 33.83
C VAL A 79 15.54 25.64 33.60
N THR A 80 15.64 24.33 33.32
CA THR A 80 16.84 23.80 32.71
C THR A 80 16.75 24.20 31.25
N GLU A 81 17.48 25.25 30.89
CA GLU A 81 17.71 25.63 29.51
C GLU A 81 18.47 24.48 28.84
N VAL A 82 17.73 23.51 28.29
CA VAL A 82 18.29 22.49 27.41
C VAL A 82 18.58 23.22 26.11
N THR A 83 19.84 23.59 25.92
CA THR A 83 20.34 23.93 24.59
C THR A 83 20.25 22.66 23.76
N ALA A 84 19.14 22.48 23.04
CA ALA A 84 19.01 21.53 21.95
C ALA A 84 19.89 22.01 20.80
N GLY A 85 21.21 21.84 20.95
CA GLY A 85 22.18 21.93 19.88
C GLY A 85 22.18 20.62 19.11
N GLY A 86 21.05 20.31 18.48
CA GLY A 86 21.01 19.37 17.36
C GLY A 86 20.88 20.22 16.11
N ASP A 87 21.88 20.20 15.24
CA ASP A 87 21.69 20.62 13.86
C ASP A 87 20.44 19.89 13.35
N SER A 88 19.36 20.62 13.07
CA SER A 88 18.28 20.12 12.24
C SER A 88 18.93 19.80 10.90
N ILE A 89 19.17 18.51 10.65
CA ILE A 89 19.54 18.07 9.32
C ILE A 89 18.32 18.39 8.46
N VAL A 90 18.44 19.44 7.65
CA VAL A 90 17.54 19.65 6.53
C VAL A 90 17.82 18.48 5.58
N VAL A 91 17.09 17.40 5.78
CA VAL A 91 16.97 16.36 4.77
C VAL A 91 16.30 17.08 3.60
N ASP A 92 16.88 17.04 2.40
CA ASP A 92 16.12 17.43 1.22
C ASP A 92 14.84 16.58 1.25
N GLU A 93 13.69 17.22 1.51
CA GLU A 93 12.36 16.65 1.83
C GLU A 93 11.71 15.94 0.63
N THR A 94 12.51 15.16 -0.08
CA THR A 94 12.11 14.45 -1.27
C THR A 94 12.29 12.97 -1.03
N GLY A 95 11.30 12.20 -1.46
CA GLY A 95 11.33 10.76 -1.43
C GLY A 95 10.58 10.15 -0.25
N VAL A 96 10.23 8.88 -0.41
CA VAL A 96 9.68 8.05 0.66
C VAL A 96 10.83 7.56 1.56
N PRO A 97 10.82 7.81 2.88
CA PRO A 97 11.80 7.25 3.81
C PRO A 97 11.75 5.71 3.81
N GLY A 98 12.88 5.05 4.08
CA GLY A 98 12.93 3.60 4.29
C GLY A 98 12.94 2.73 3.03
N LEU A 99 12.93 3.29 1.81
CA LEU A 99 13.02 2.50 0.56
C LEU A 99 14.27 1.60 0.45
N ASP A 100 15.35 1.99 1.15
CA ASP A 100 16.63 1.29 1.23
C ASP A 100 16.95 0.80 2.66
N ASP A 101 15.95 0.67 3.54
CA ASP A 101 16.19 0.19 4.91
C ASP A 101 16.78 -1.23 4.93
N ASP A 102 17.64 -1.56 5.89
CA ASP A 102 18.24 -2.89 6.01
C ASP A 102 17.21 -3.94 6.49
N ASP A 103 16.23 -3.52 7.29
CA ASP A 103 15.11 -4.35 7.73
C ASP A 103 14.15 -4.64 6.58
N VAL A 104 13.91 -5.94 6.34
CA VAL A 104 13.11 -6.38 5.19
C VAL A 104 11.65 -5.94 5.33
N PHE A 105 11.09 -5.99 6.55
CA PHE A 105 9.71 -5.59 6.79
C PHE A 105 9.55 -4.08 6.58
N CYS A 106 10.40 -3.25 7.20
CA CYS A 106 10.30 -1.79 7.06
C CYS A 106 10.59 -1.30 5.64
N ARG A 107 11.54 -1.92 4.93
CA ARG A 107 11.79 -1.61 3.52
C ARG A 107 10.61 -1.96 2.63
N SER A 108 10.01 -3.13 2.85
CA SER A 108 8.84 -3.58 2.08
C SER A 108 7.61 -2.74 2.38
N TRP A 109 7.40 -2.37 3.65
CA TRP A 109 6.39 -1.42 4.07
C TRP A 109 6.55 -0.07 3.38
N SER A 110 7.75 0.50 3.37
CA SER A 110 8.04 1.80 2.73
C SER A 110 7.67 1.80 1.24
N ARG A 111 7.96 0.68 0.55
CA ARG A 111 7.59 0.50 -0.87
C ARG A 111 6.08 0.35 -1.04
N PHE A 112 5.43 -0.49 -0.23
CA PHE A 112 3.99 -0.75 -0.30
C PHE A 112 3.17 0.49 0.09
N GLY A 113 3.38 0.99 1.30
CA GLY A 113 2.71 2.18 1.83
C GLY A 113 3.00 3.41 0.96
N GLY A 114 4.25 3.62 0.56
CA GLY A 114 4.64 4.74 -0.29
C GLY A 114 3.88 4.73 -1.61
N SER A 115 3.75 3.55 -2.22
CA SER A 115 2.94 3.38 -3.43
C SER A 115 1.46 3.67 -3.17
N PHE A 116 0.90 3.14 -2.08
CA PHE A 116 -0.49 3.40 -1.69
C PHE A 116 -0.76 4.89 -1.53
N GLN A 117 0.09 5.63 -0.82
CA GLN A 117 -0.11 7.07 -0.65
C GLN A 117 0.01 7.86 -1.96
N VAL A 118 0.96 7.52 -2.83
CA VAL A 118 1.07 8.16 -4.15
C VAL A 118 -0.22 7.98 -4.94
N VAL A 119 -0.72 6.75 -4.99
CA VAL A 119 -1.95 6.40 -5.71
C VAL A 119 -3.15 7.08 -5.06
N ALA A 120 -3.34 6.95 -3.75
CA ALA A 120 -4.48 7.53 -3.03
C ALA A 120 -4.52 9.08 -3.09
N VAL A 121 -3.36 9.77 -3.00
CA VAL A 121 -3.30 11.23 -3.17
C VAL A 121 -3.67 11.63 -4.59
N ASN A 122 -3.25 10.86 -5.60
CA ASN A 122 -3.68 11.09 -6.99
C ASN A 122 -5.19 10.86 -7.18
N ALA A 123 -5.79 9.88 -6.49
CA ALA A 123 -7.24 9.69 -6.51
C ALA A 123 -7.98 10.89 -5.91
N ALA A 124 -7.49 11.41 -4.78
CA ALA A 124 -8.16 12.47 -4.03
C ALA A 124 -8.07 13.85 -4.70
N PHE A 125 -6.93 14.16 -5.33
CA PHE A 125 -6.64 15.52 -5.83
C PHE A 125 -6.41 15.61 -7.34
N GLY A 126 -6.22 14.48 -8.03
CA GLY A 126 -5.78 14.46 -9.43
C GLY A 126 -6.82 14.85 -10.47
N ALA A 127 -8.10 15.03 -10.08
CA ALA A 127 -9.21 15.31 -11.01
C ALA A 127 -9.20 14.39 -12.26
N SER A 128 -8.72 13.16 -12.09
CA SER A 128 -8.36 12.24 -13.17
C SER A 128 -9.59 11.54 -13.72
N ASP A 129 -9.56 11.26 -15.03
CA ASP A 129 -10.38 10.18 -15.60
C ASP A 129 -9.95 8.82 -15.05
N ASP A 130 -10.88 7.87 -14.95
CA ASP A 130 -10.62 6.54 -14.38
C ASP A 130 -9.48 5.81 -15.09
N LEU A 131 -9.32 6.03 -16.41
CA LEU A 131 -8.27 5.39 -17.20
C LEU A 131 -6.88 5.90 -16.80
N ARG A 132 -6.70 7.22 -16.67
CA ARG A 132 -5.46 7.81 -16.17
C ARG A 132 -5.12 7.36 -14.77
N PHE A 133 -6.12 7.21 -13.91
CA PHE A 133 -5.90 6.70 -12.56
C PHE A 133 -5.44 5.24 -12.59
N ALA A 134 -6.14 4.40 -13.37
CA ALA A 134 -5.77 3.02 -13.59
C ALA A 134 -4.37 2.87 -14.20
N THR A 135 -3.94 3.79 -15.07
CA THR A 135 -2.56 3.82 -15.57
C THR A 135 -1.54 3.95 -14.44
N LEU A 136 -1.81 4.78 -13.44
CA LEU A 136 -0.93 4.93 -12.29
C LEU A 136 -0.86 3.65 -11.45
N GLU A 137 -2.01 3.01 -11.20
CA GLU A 137 -2.06 1.70 -10.53
C GLU A 137 -1.24 0.65 -11.30
N VAL A 138 -1.40 0.58 -12.63
CA VAL A 138 -0.63 -0.34 -13.49
C VAL A 138 0.87 -0.11 -13.40
N VAL A 139 1.32 1.15 -13.38
CA VAL A 139 2.75 1.45 -13.24
C VAL A 139 3.27 1.08 -11.84
N ALA A 140 2.49 1.30 -10.79
CA ALA A 140 2.86 0.96 -9.41
C ALA A 140 2.83 -0.56 -9.11
N ALA A 141 2.18 -1.34 -9.98
CA ALA A 141 1.87 -2.75 -9.74
C ALA A 141 3.07 -3.66 -9.49
N PRO A 142 4.18 -3.59 -10.27
CA PRO A 142 5.33 -4.46 -10.05
C PRO A 142 5.94 -4.29 -8.65
N THR A 143 6.13 -3.04 -8.22
CA THR A 143 6.67 -2.71 -6.89
C THR A 143 5.70 -3.05 -5.77
N THR A 144 4.43 -2.70 -5.92
CA THR A 144 3.47 -2.89 -4.82
C THR A 144 3.19 -4.38 -4.57
N ALA A 145 3.07 -5.18 -5.64
CA ALA A 145 2.84 -6.61 -5.52
C ALA A 145 4.04 -7.35 -4.91
N SER A 146 5.28 -6.99 -5.29
CA SER A 146 6.49 -7.57 -4.70
C SER A 146 6.65 -7.14 -3.24
N ALA A 147 6.46 -5.86 -2.95
CA ALA A 147 6.55 -5.31 -1.61
C ALA A 147 5.54 -5.94 -0.64
N TYR A 148 4.29 -6.13 -1.06
CA TYR A 148 3.29 -6.80 -0.24
C TYR A 148 3.69 -8.26 0.08
N ALA A 149 4.20 -8.99 -0.91
CA ALA A 149 4.66 -10.36 -0.73
C ALA A 149 5.91 -10.46 0.17
N GLU A 150 6.85 -9.52 0.06
CA GLU A 150 8.04 -9.45 0.94
C GLU A 150 7.65 -9.06 2.37
N MET A 151 6.74 -8.09 2.52
CA MET A 151 6.23 -7.64 3.82
C MET A 151 5.51 -8.77 4.57
N SER A 152 4.66 -9.55 3.88
CA SER A 152 3.96 -10.68 4.52
C SER A 152 4.90 -11.81 4.94
N GLN A 153 5.96 -12.06 4.17
CA GLN A 153 6.99 -13.04 4.53
C GLN A 153 7.89 -12.59 5.67
N ALA A 154 8.10 -11.28 5.80
CA ALA A 154 8.92 -10.66 6.83
C ALA A 154 8.10 -10.18 8.04
N TRP A 155 6.83 -10.58 8.15
CA TRP A 155 5.94 -10.11 9.21
C TRP A 155 6.53 -10.40 10.60
N PRO A 156 6.68 -9.39 11.48
CA PRO A 156 7.26 -9.59 12.80
C PRO A 156 6.44 -10.57 13.66
N ASP A 157 7.11 -11.48 14.37
CA ASP A 157 6.47 -12.42 15.30
C ASP A 157 5.66 -11.69 16.39
N ASP A 158 6.13 -10.51 16.82
CA ASP A 158 5.46 -9.66 17.81
C ASP A 158 4.12 -9.10 17.31
N LEU A 159 3.87 -9.13 15.98
CA LEU A 159 2.64 -8.67 15.33
C LEU A 159 1.76 -9.82 14.83
N ALA A 160 2.06 -11.07 15.21
CA ALA A 160 1.36 -12.24 14.67
C ALA A 160 -0.15 -12.22 14.97
N ASP A 161 -0.58 -11.63 16.09
CA ASP A 161 -1.99 -11.56 16.48
C ASP A 161 -2.80 -10.62 15.57
N GLU A 162 -2.15 -9.66 14.89
CA GLU A 162 -2.78 -8.72 13.95
C GLU A 162 -2.51 -9.04 12.48
N SER A 163 -1.77 -10.11 12.16
CA SER A 163 -1.33 -10.39 10.78
C SER A 163 -2.50 -10.50 9.80
N ASP A 164 -3.55 -11.24 10.16
CA ASP A 164 -4.71 -11.45 9.29
C ASP A 164 -5.49 -10.15 9.10
N ALA A 165 -5.72 -9.41 10.19
CA ALA A 165 -6.39 -8.11 10.14
C ALA A 165 -5.61 -7.10 9.28
N ALA A 166 -4.29 -7.03 9.44
CA ALA A 166 -3.46 -6.10 8.69
C ALA A 166 -3.33 -6.52 7.22
N LEU A 167 -2.93 -7.77 6.95
CA LEU A 167 -2.64 -8.25 5.60
C LEU A 167 -3.92 -8.44 4.79
N ASP A 168 -4.96 -9.07 5.31
CA ASP A 168 -6.13 -9.41 4.49
C ASP A 168 -7.18 -8.31 4.44
N ASP A 169 -7.46 -7.68 5.59
CA ASP A 169 -8.52 -6.68 5.71
C ASP A 169 -8.04 -5.26 5.40
N VAL A 170 -6.89 -4.83 5.96
CA VAL A 170 -6.42 -3.45 5.80
C VAL A 170 -5.64 -3.26 4.49
N TYR A 171 -4.61 -4.07 4.25
CA TYR A 171 -3.70 -3.90 3.10
C TYR A 171 -4.11 -4.72 1.89
N GLY A 172 -4.79 -5.85 2.12
CA GLY A 172 -5.17 -6.83 1.13
C GLY A 172 -6.03 -6.30 -0.02
N PRO A 173 -7.02 -5.42 0.21
CA PRO A 173 -7.82 -4.84 -0.88
C PRO A 173 -6.95 -4.14 -1.93
N PHE A 174 -6.06 -3.26 -1.49
CA PHE A 174 -5.12 -2.57 -2.38
C PHE A 174 -4.15 -3.57 -3.04
N ALA A 175 -3.58 -4.49 -2.26
CA ALA A 175 -2.67 -5.51 -2.80
C ALA A 175 -3.31 -6.35 -3.92
N ARG A 176 -4.59 -6.74 -3.77
CA ARG A 176 -5.34 -7.49 -4.79
C ARG A 176 -5.54 -6.68 -6.07
N ARG A 177 -5.87 -5.38 -5.97
CA ARG A 177 -5.97 -4.49 -7.14
C ARG A 177 -4.64 -4.46 -7.91
N LEU A 178 -3.52 -4.31 -7.20
CA LEU A 178 -2.21 -4.19 -7.86
C LEU A 178 -1.71 -5.54 -8.38
N ALA A 179 -2.10 -6.65 -7.76
CA ALA A 179 -1.87 -7.98 -8.33
C ALA A 179 -2.62 -8.15 -9.67
N ALA A 180 -3.87 -7.69 -9.78
CA ALA A 180 -4.62 -7.71 -11.04
C ALA A 180 -3.96 -6.82 -12.10
N ALA A 181 -3.49 -5.63 -11.72
CA ALA A 181 -2.76 -4.74 -12.62
C ALA A 181 -1.45 -5.35 -13.14
N ARG A 182 -0.71 -6.06 -12.29
CA ARG A 182 0.49 -6.81 -12.69
C ARG A 182 0.16 -7.94 -13.65
N THR A 183 -0.94 -8.66 -13.43
CA THR A 183 -1.43 -9.68 -14.37
C THR A 183 -1.76 -9.07 -15.72
N ALA A 184 -2.43 -7.91 -15.76
CA ALA A 184 -2.73 -7.21 -17.00
C ALA A 184 -1.46 -6.81 -17.79
N LEU A 185 -0.38 -6.41 -17.11
CA LEU A 185 0.92 -6.17 -17.76
C LEU A 185 1.48 -7.44 -18.42
N VAL A 186 1.44 -8.57 -17.72
CA VAL A 186 1.90 -9.86 -18.25
C VAL A 186 1.05 -10.28 -19.46
N ASP A 187 -0.27 -10.11 -19.39
CA ASP A 187 -1.20 -10.41 -20.48
C ASP A 187 -1.00 -9.50 -21.69
N ALA A 188 -0.60 -8.23 -21.47
CA ALA A 188 -0.16 -7.31 -22.51
C ALA A 188 1.21 -7.69 -23.13
N GLY A 189 1.88 -8.70 -22.59
CA GLY A 189 3.13 -9.24 -23.10
C GLY A 189 4.39 -8.74 -22.38
N ALA A 190 4.25 -8.09 -21.22
CA ALA A 190 5.40 -7.69 -20.42
C ALA A 190 6.23 -8.90 -20.00
N THR A 191 7.53 -8.85 -20.26
CA THR A 191 8.49 -9.86 -19.80
C THR A 191 8.94 -9.58 -18.37
N PRO A 192 9.61 -10.52 -17.68
CA PRO A 192 10.19 -10.24 -16.37
C PRO A 192 11.13 -9.03 -16.35
N ALA A 193 11.87 -8.80 -17.44
CA ALA A 193 12.75 -7.64 -17.55
C ALA A 193 11.98 -6.32 -17.72
N ASP A 194 10.82 -6.35 -18.38
CA ASP A 194 9.96 -5.17 -18.50
C ASP A 194 9.34 -4.82 -17.15
N LEU A 195 8.89 -5.82 -16.38
CA LEU A 195 8.37 -5.62 -15.02
C LEU A 195 9.44 -5.06 -14.08
N GLU A 196 10.68 -5.53 -14.16
CA GLU A 196 11.83 -5.01 -13.39
C GLU A 196 12.18 -3.56 -13.79
N ALA A 197 12.07 -3.22 -15.07
CA ALA A 197 12.29 -1.85 -15.54
C ALA A 197 11.20 -0.89 -15.06
N ILE A 198 9.92 -1.33 -15.07
CA ILE A 198 8.80 -0.54 -14.53
C ILE A 198 8.94 -0.38 -13.02
N ASP A 199 9.28 -1.45 -12.29
CA ASP A 199 9.58 -1.42 -10.86
C ASP A 199 10.68 -0.40 -10.53
N THR A 200 11.79 -0.45 -11.26
CA THR A 200 12.91 0.49 -11.08
C THR A 200 12.47 1.94 -11.28
N ALA A 201 11.71 2.23 -12.34
CA ALA A 201 11.23 3.58 -12.63
C ALA A 201 10.23 4.08 -11.56
N TRP A 202 9.39 3.20 -11.04
CA TRP A 202 8.49 3.53 -9.94
C TRP A 202 9.24 3.80 -8.64
N LEU A 203 10.22 2.97 -8.28
CA LEU A 203 11.07 3.20 -7.11
C LEU A 203 11.86 4.51 -7.22
N GLU A 204 12.37 4.85 -8.40
CA GLU A 204 13.01 6.16 -8.64
C GLU A 204 12.02 7.32 -8.46
N ALA A 205 10.78 7.16 -8.92
CA ALA A 205 9.71 8.14 -8.69
C ALA A 205 9.39 8.28 -7.19
N LEU A 206 9.30 7.18 -6.45
CA LEU A 206 9.10 7.19 -4.99
C LEU A 206 10.26 7.86 -4.27
N ALA A 207 11.50 7.61 -4.70
CA ALA A 207 12.71 8.16 -4.07
C ALA A 207 12.92 9.66 -4.35
N THR A 208 12.32 10.19 -5.40
CA THR A 208 12.52 11.59 -5.84
C THR A 208 11.26 12.45 -5.71
N ARG A 209 10.12 11.86 -5.34
CA ARG A 209 8.84 12.54 -5.19
C ARG A 209 8.97 13.72 -4.22
N ARG A 210 8.36 14.83 -4.58
CA ARG A 210 8.14 15.95 -3.66
C ARG A 210 6.72 15.93 -3.12
N PRO A 211 6.52 16.04 -1.80
CA PRO A 211 5.17 16.05 -1.23
C PRO A 211 4.28 17.20 -1.71
N ASP A 212 4.88 18.32 -2.12
CA ASP A 212 4.17 19.50 -2.63
C ASP A 212 3.82 19.41 -4.13
N ASP A 213 4.31 18.40 -4.83
CA ASP A 213 3.96 18.14 -6.23
C ASP A 213 2.79 17.13 -6.31
N PRO A 214 1.61 17.56 -6.82
CA PRO A 214 0.49 16.65 -7.00
C PRO A 214 0.73 15.63 -8.13
N GLU A 215 1.63 15.91 -9.07
CA GLU A 215 1.93 14.99 -10.17
C GLU A 215 3.15 14.12 -9.87
N VAL A 216 3.06 12.85 -10.24
CA VAL A 216 4.17 11.90 -10.15
C VAL A 216 4.82 11.81 -11.51
N VAL A 217 6.11 12.10 -11.58
CA VAL A 217 6.88 11.96 -12.81
C VAL A 217 7.50 10.57 -12.84
N ILE A 218 7.17 9.80 -13.88
CA ILE A 218 7.67 8.44 -14.07
C ILE A 218 8.40 8.38 -15.42
N ASP A 219 9.69 8.05 -15.39
CA ASP A 219 10.51 7.95 -16.59
C ASP A 219 10.53 6.51 -17.13
N LEU A 220 9.63 6.23 -18.06
CA LEU A 220 9.57 4.96 -18.80
C LEU A 220 9.92 5.18 -20.27
N SER A 221 10.51 4.16 -20.91
CA SER A 221 10.69 4.16 -22.36
C SER A 221 9.34 4.14 -23.08
N ASP A 222 9.31 4.56 -24.36
CA ASP A 222 8.07 4.54 -25.15
C ASP A 222 7.54 3.10 -25.32
N GLU A 223 8.42 2.10 -25.33
CA GLU A 223 8.04 0.68 -25.37
C GLU A 223 7.35 0.22 -24.08
N LEU A 224 7.87 0.62 -22.91
CA LEU A 224 7.24 0.30 -21.62
C LEU A 224 5.92 1.04 -21.45
N TRP A 225 5.85 2.31 -21.88
CA TRP A 225 4.57 3.03 -21.91
C TRP A 225 3.54 2.34 -22.81
N ALA A 226 3.94 1.74 -23.94
CA ALA A 226 3.01 1.00 -24.79
C ALA A 226 2.44 -0.25 -24.10
N LEU A 227 3.22 -0.95 -23.26
CA LEU A 227 2.74 -2.07 -22.45
C LEU A 227 1.73 -1.61 -21.39
N VAL A 228 2.04 -0.49 -20.70
CA VAL A 228 1.14 0.12 -19.72
C VAL A 228 -0.17 0.58 -20.38
N ASP A 229 -0.08 1.25 -21.53
CA ASP A 229 -1.23 1.73 -22.31
C ASP A 229 -2.13 0.57 -22.77
N GLU A 230 -1.55 -0.60 -23.12
CA GLU A 230 -2.29 -1.81 -23.50
C GLU A 230 -2.92 -2.51 -22.29
N ALA A 231 -2.21 -2.60 -21.16
CA ALA A 231 -2.68 -3.27 -19.95
C ALA A 231 -3.81 -2.50 -19.25
N THR A 232 -3.75 -1.16 -19.25
CA THR A 232 -4.64 -0.30 -18.45
C THR A 232 -6.14 -0.53 -18.71
N PRO A 233 -6.64 -0.58 -19.96
CA PRO A 233 -8.07 -0.78 -20.20
C PRO A 233 -8.57 -2.14 -19.69
N ALA A 234 -7.77 -3.21 -19.88
CA ALA A 234 -8.12 -4.55 -19.41
C ALA A 234 -8.14 -4.62 -17.87
N TYR A 235 -7.15 -3.99 -17.23
CA TYR A 235 -7.12 -3.85 -15.78
C TYR A 235 -8.35 -3.10 -15.26
N LEU A 236 -8.67 -1.93 -15.82
CA LEU A 236 -9.78 -1.10 -15.36
C LEU A 236 -11.15 -1.80 -15.57
N ASP A 237 -11.31 -2.58 -16.64
CA ASP A 237 -12.52 -3.38 -16.87
C ASP A 237 -12.71 -4.46 -15.80
N GLU A 238 -11.61 -5.06 -15.33
CA GLU A 238 -11.62 -6.12 -14.31
C GLU A 238 -11.95 -5.57 -12.91
N VAL A 239 -11.25 -4.51 -12.46
CA VAL A 239 -11.34 -4.04 -11.07
C VAL A 239 -12.29 -2.86 -10.87
N GLY A 240 -12.75 -2.25 -11.95
CA GLY A 240 -13.58 -1.05 -11.92
C GLY A 240 -12.89 0.21 -11.37
N PRO A 241 -13.60 1.36 -11.39
CA PRO A 241 -13.08 2.63 -10.88
C PRO A 241 -12.75 2.56 -9.40
N TRP A 242 -11.66 3.22 -8.99
CA TRP A 242 -11.22 3.30 -7.59
C TRP A 242 -12.31 3.79 -6.63
N VAL A 243 -13.06 4.82 -7.05
CA VAL A 243 -14.10 5.45 -6.23
C VAL A 243 -15.31 4.56 -5.99
N ASP A 244 -15.47 3.51 -6.79
CA ASP A 244 -16.57 2.55 -6.70
C ASP A 244 -16.15 1.26 -5.94
N ASP A 245 -14.88 1.15 -5.54
CA ASP A 245 -14.34 -0.02 -4.84
C ASP A 245 -14.50 0.13 -3.32
N ASP A 246 -15.64 -0.35 -2.81
CA ASP A 246 -15.97 -0.35 -1.38
C ASP A 246 -14.96 -1.15 -0.54
N SER A 247 -14.17 -2.05 -1.13
CA SER A 247 -13.18 -2.85 -0.39
C SER A 247 -11.98 -2.03 0.08
N LEU A 248 -11.73 -0.86 -0.54
CA LEU A 248 -10.68 0.07 -0.14
C LEU A 248 -11.03 0.88 1.12
N VAL A 249 -12.29 0.83 1.57
CA VAL A 249 -12.73 1.49 2.80
C VAL A 249 -12.65 0.49 3.95
N THR A 250 -11.59 0.60 4.75
CA THR A 250 -11.33 -0.34 5.85
C THR A 250 -11.72 0.28 7.20
N ALA A 251 -12.36 -0.52 8.05
CA ALA A 251 -12.73 -0.14 9.42
C ALA A 251 -12.06 -1.05 10.47
N THR A 252 -11.16 -1.93 10.02
CA THR A 252 -10.41 -2.86 10.87
C THR A 252 -9.30 -2.11 11.58
N ASP A 253 -9.22 -2.28 12.90
CA ASP A 253 -8.18 -1.69 13.73
C ASP A 253 -6.96 -2.63 13.83
N ILE A 254 -5.77 -2.06 13.64
CA ILE A 254 -4.46 -2.73 13.76
C ILE A 254 -3.49 -1.92 14.65
N PRO A 255 -3.88 -1.63 15.92
CA PRO A 255 -3.13 -0.71 16.78
C PRO A 255 -1.70 -1.15 17.07
N GLU A 256 -1.42 -2.45 17.22
CA GLU A 256 -0.06 -2.94 17.49
C GLU A 256 0.83 -2.78 16.26
N THR A 257 0.29 -3.10 15.08
CA THR A 257 0.96 -2.90 13.79
C THR A 257 1.27 -1.42 13.57
N ASN A 258 0.30 -0.54 13.80
CA ASN A 258 0.49 0.91 13.66
C ASN A 258 1.56 1.44 14.63
N ALA A 259 1.56 0.99 15.89
CA ALA A 259 2.57 1.36 16.86
C ALA A 259 3.97 0.85 16.46
N TYR A 260 4.05 -0.40 15.97
CA TYR A 260 5.31 -0.96 15.51
C TYR A 260 5.88 -0.18 14.33
N LEU A 261 5.06 0.15 13.33
CA LEU A 261 5.49 0.95 12.18
C LEU A 261 6.00 2.32 12.61
N ALA A 262 5.32 2.98 13.55
CA ALA A 262 5.73 4.25 14.12
C ALA A 262 7.07 4.18 14.86
N ASP A 263 7.29 3.13 15.65
CA ASP A 263 8.46 3.00 16.51
C ASP A 263 9.69 2.42 15.81
N ASN A 264 9.51 1.60 14.75
CA ASN A 264 10.59 0.81 14.17
C ASN A 264 10.93 1.18 12.73
N CYS A 265 9.98 1.69 11.93
CA CYS A 265 10.25 1.97 10.52
C CYS A 265 10.62 3.44 10.28
N PRO A 266 11.55 3.74 9.35
CA PRO A 266 11.99 5.12 9.09
C PRO A 266 10.88 6.07 8.64
N ASP A 267 9.84 5.54 8.01
CA ASP A 267 8.67 6.30 7.60
C ASP A 267 7.62 6.43 8.72
N GLN A 268 7.84 5.85 9.89
CA GLN A 268 6.96 5.93 11.06
C GLN A 268 5.50 5.51 10.79
N GLY A 269 5.24 4.70 9.75
CA GLY A 269 3.87 4.43 9.29
C GLY A 269 3.17 5.64 8.65
N VAL A 270 3.86 6.76 8.49
CA VAL A 270 3.40 8.03 7.94
C VAL A 270 4.33 8.45 6.81
N LEU A 271 3.97 8.15 5.56
CA LEU A 271 4.86 8.46 4.45
C LEU A 271 4.87 9.97 4.14
N ALA A 272 6.01 10.43 3.60
CA ALA A 272 6.43 11.83 3.52
C ALA A 272 5.33 12.85 3.14
N GLY A 273 5.30 13.97 3.87
CA GLY A 273 4.38 15.10 3.62
C GLY A 273 3.33 15.37 4.70
N GLN A 274 3.35 14.63 5.81
CA GLN A 274 2.48 14.85 6.99
C GLN A 274 3.25 15.41 8.20
N GLU A 275 4.43 16.00 7.99
CA GLU A 275 5.12 16.74 9.04
C GLU A 275 4.25 17.95 9.42
N VAL A 276 3.38 17.77 10.40
CA VAL A 276 2.79 18.88 11.13
C VAL A 276 3.95 19.52 11.88
N ASP A 277 4.36 20.69 11.40
CA ASP A 277 5.14 21.63 12.21
C ASP A 277 4.36 21.93 13.50
N GLU A 278 4.58 21.14 14.55
CA GLU A 278 4.22 21.53 15.91
C GLU A 278 5.30 22.48 16.45
N SER A 279 5.41 23.65 15.80
CA SER A 279 6.07 24.80 16.38
C SER A 279 5.10 25.99 16.37
N SER A 280 4.27 26.06 17.40
CA SER A 280 3.53 27.26 17.81
C SER A 280 3.51 27.38 19.33
#